data_AF-A0A9C7LCI9-F1
#
_entry.id   AF-A0A9C7LCI9-F1
#
_cell.length_a   1.000
_cell.length_b   1.000
_cell.length_c   1.000
_cell.angle_alpha   90.00
_cell.angle_beta   90.00
_cell.angle_gamma   90.00
#
_symmetry.space_group_name_H-M   'P 1'
#
loop_
_entity.id
_entity.type
_entity.pdbx_description
1 polymer ?
#
loop_
_entity_poly.entity_id
_entity_poly.type
_entity_poly.pdbx_seq_one_letter_code
_entity_poly.pdbx_strand_id
1 'polypeptide(L)'
;MISFYKVLVFLHIFSAILGMGPGFILTTVVKSGKNMTELRHSYAVRHKLHIFVMIGGILLLVTGILMGILNTSLFYMGWYVTSLILFLIALAMGPLALSPRSKPIKALLKSHQGENIPDEYYGLSRKLFMCEYIENGIFIIIISLMILKPF
;
A
#
# COMPACT_ATOMS: atom_id res chain seq x y z
N MET A 1 -33.87 5.57 5.73
CA MET A 1 -33.35 5.13 4.42
C MET A 1 -31.89 5.54 4.32
N ILE A 2 -30.98 4.65 3.92
CA ILE A 2 -29.55 4.98 3.76
C ILE A 2 -29.38 5.65 2.38
N SER A 3 -28.81 6.86 2.35
CA SER A 3 -28.49 7.56 1.10
C SER A 3 -27.30 6.92 0.39
N PHE A 4 -27.26 6.95 -0.94
CA PHE A 4 -26.13 6.45 -1.74
C PHE A 4 -24.77 7.00 -1.29
N TYR A 5 -24.70 8.29 -0.93
CA TYR A 5 -23.47 8.91 -0.41
C TYR A 5 -22.94 8.21 0.86
N LYS A 6 -23.82 7.84 1.79
CA LYS A 6 -23.43 7.11 3.02
C LYS A 6 -22.92 5.70 2.72
N VAL A 7 -23.43 5.05 1.67
CA VAL A 7 -22.90 3.76 1.20
C VAL A 7 -21.48 3.94 0.65
N LEU A 8 -21.23 5.00 -0.13
CA LEU A 8 -19.88 5.31 -0.62
C LEU A 8 -18.90 5.60 0.53
N VAL A 9 -19.30 6.42 1.50
CA VAL A 9 -18.50 6.69 2.71
C VAL A 9 -18.14 5.39 3.43
N PHE A 10 -19.14 4.52 3.64
CA PHE A 10 -18.92 3.22 4.27
C PHE A 10 -17.90 2.39 3.49
N LEU A 11 -18.08 2.23 2.18
CA LEU A 11 -17.15 1.49 1.32
C LEU A 11 -15.76 2.10 1.31
N HIS A 12 -15.65 3.42 1.31
CA HIS A 12 -14.39 4.16 1.33
C HIS A 12 -13.60 3.88 2.62
N ILE A 13 -14.24 4.02 3.78
CA ILE A 13 -13.62 3.72 5.08
C ILE A 13 -13.22 2.25 5.18
N PHE A 14 -14.09 1.33 4.77
CA PHE A 14 -13.77 -0.11 4.78
C PHE A 14 -12.61 -0.44 3.84
N SER A 15 -12.52 0.22 2.68
CA SER A 15 -11.41 0.05 1.75
C SER A 15 -10.09 0.54 2.35
N ALA A 16 -10.10 1.64 3.11
CA ALA A 16 -8.92 2.09 3.84
C ALA A 16 -8.50 1.08 4.93
N ILE A 17 -9.44 0.56 5.71
CA ILE A 17 -9.11 -0.33 6.84
C ILE A 17 -8.71 -1.73 6.34
N LEU A 18 -9.60 -2.41 5.62
CA LEU A 18 -9.40 -3.80 5.21
C LEU A 18 -8.47 -3.92 4.00
N GLY A 19 -8.57 -2.96 3.10
CA GLY A 19 -7.79 -2.95 1.87
C GLY A 19 -6.36 -2.50 2.10
N MET A 20 -6.16 -1.33 2.70
CA MET A 20 -4.80 -0.78 2.92
C MET A 20 -4.12 -1.34 4.17
N GLY A 21 -4.87 -1.85 5.15
CA GLY A 21 -4.34 -2.43 6.40
C GLY A 21 -3.20 -3.45 6.21
N PRO A 22 -3.34 -4.46 5.33
CA PRO A 22 -2.28 -5.42 5.02
C PRO A 22 -0.97 -4.78 4.52
N GLY A 23 -1.02 -3.59 3.92
CA GLY A 23 0.15 -2.83 3.44
C GLY A 23 1.17 -2.56 4.54
N PHE A 24 0.69 -2.30 5.76
CA PHE A 24 1.54 -1.97 6.91
C PHE A 24 2.37 -3.14 7.42
N ILE A 25 1.99 -4.39 7.10
CA ILE A 25 2.69 -5.60 7.57
C ILE A 25 3.52 -6.29 6.48
N LEU A 26 3.45 -5.85 5.21
CA LEU A 26 4.13 -6.54 4.09
C LEU A 26 5.64 -6.68 4.31
N THR A 27 6.28 -5.66 4.90
CA THR A 27 7.71 -5.69 5.23
C THR A 27 8.00 -6.63 6.39
N THR A 28 7.16 -6.62 7.44
CA THR A 28 7.29 -7.48 8.62
C THR A 28 7.20 -8.97 8.24
N VAL A 29 6.25 -9.33 7.38
CA VAL A 29 6.08 -10.71 6.89
C VAL A 29 7.33 -11.21 6.19
N VAL A 30 7.96 -10.39 5.35
CA VAL A 30 9.19 -10.80 4.67
C VAL A 30 10.38 -10.92 5.63
N LYS A 31 10.48 -10.00 6.60
CA LYS A 31 11.56 -9.98 7.59
C LYS A 31 11.54 -11.18 8.55
N SER A 32 10.44 -11.92 8.66
CA SER A 32 10.39 -13.09 9.55
C SER A 32 11.11 -14.32 9.02
N GLY A 33 11.46 -14.38 7.72
CA GLY A 33 12.17 -15.52 7.14
C GLY A 33 13.63 -15.59 7.57
N LYS A 34 14.05 -16.73 8.11
CA LYS A 34 15.41 -16.96 8.65
C LYS A 34 16.36 -17.68 7.70
N ASN A 35 15.81 -18.35 6.69
CA ASN A 35 16.54 -19.05 5.63
C ASN A 35 15.84 -18.80 4.28
N MET A 36 16.44 -19.26 3.19
CA MET A 36 15.90 -19.02 1.85
C MET A 36 14.54 -19.69 1.62
N THR A 37 14.30 -20.86 2.20
CA THR A 37 12.97 -21.51 2.13
C THR A 37 11.89 -20.65 2.78
N GLU A 38 12.09 -20.22 4.02
CA GLU A 38 11.17 -19.34 4.73
C GLU A 38 11.03 -17.98 4.04
N LEU A 39 12.11 -17.44 3.50
CA LEU A 39 12.10 -16.17 2.79
C LEU A 39 11.25 -16.23 1.52
N ARG A 40 11.42 -17.28 0.69
CA ARG A 40 10.58 -17.50 -0.50
C ARG A 40 9.11 -17.64 -0.12
N HIS A 41 8.81 -18.41 0.92
CA HIS A 41 7.45 -18.55 1.44
C HIS A 41 6.88 -17.19 1.89
N SER A 42 7.66 -16.42 2.64
CA SER A 42 7.26 -15.10 3.13
C SER A 42 6.96 -14.11 2.00
N TYR A 43 7.75 -14.13 0.91
CA TYR A 43 7.45 -13.36 -0.30
C TYR A 43 6.18 -13.83 -1.02
N ALA A 44 5.87 -15.13 -1.00
CA ALA A 44 4.61 -15.65 -1.54
C ALA A 44 3.40 -15.18 -0.72
N VAL A 45 3.51 -15.18 0.62
CA VAL A 45 2.49 -14.63 1.52
C VAL A 45 2.32 -13.12 1.28
N ARG A 46 3.43 -12.38 1.23
CA ARG A 46 3.43 -10.94 0.89
C ARG A 46 2.70 -10.67 -0.43
N HIS A 47 2.91 -11.48 -1.46
CA HIS A 47 2.23 -11.31 -2.74
C HIS A 47 0.70 -11.44 -2.60
N LYS A 48 0.23 -12.44 -1.83
CA LYS A 48 -1.20 -12.62 -1.56
C LYS A 48 -1.78 -11.42 -0.79
N LEU A 49 -1.07 -10.93 0.22
CA LEU A 49 -1.47 -9.75 0.99
C LEU A 49 -1.53 -8.49 0.11
N HIS A 50 -0.57 -8.32 -0.81
CA HIS A 50 -0.55 -7.20 -1.74
C HIS A 50 -1.76 -7.15 -2.69
N ILE A 51 -2.37 -8.30 -3.01
CA ILE A 51 -3.61 -8.32 -3.82
C ILE A 51 -4.75 -7.59 -3.08
N PHE A 52 -4.88 -7.79 -1.77
CA PHE A 52 -5.86 -7.06 -0.96
C PHE A 52 -5.57 -5.56 -0.97
N VAL A 53 -4.30 -5.17 -0.89
CA VAL A 53 -3.86 -3.76 -0.97
C VAL A 53 -4.21 -3.13 -2.31
N MET A 54 -3.99 -3.85 -3.43
CA MET A 54 -4.36 -3.32 -4.75
C MET A 54 -5.86 -3.11 -4.90
N ILE A 55 -6.68 -4.10 -4.51
CA ILE A 55 -8.14 -4.00 -4.58
C ILE A 55 -8.63 -2.87 -3.66
N GLY A 56 -8.11 -2.83 -2.43
CA GLY A 56 -8.37 -1.80 -1.45
C GLY A 56 -8.05 -0.40 -1.94
N GLY A 57 -6.85 -0.20 -2.50
CA GLY A 57 -6.41 1.08 -3.03
C GLY A 57 -7.27 1.55 -4.21
N ILE A 58 -7.65 0.66 -5.12
CA ILE A 58 -8.56 0.99 -6.23
C ILE A 58 -9.92 1.43 -5.69
N LEU A 59 -10.52 0.65 -4.78
CA LEU A 59 -11.80 0.99 -4.18
C LEU A 59 -11.74 2.30 -3.42
N LEU A 60 -10.68 2.52 -2.64
CA LEU A 60 -10.46 3.75 -1.88
C LEU A 60 -10.40 4.98 -2.81
N LEU A 61 -9.63 4.91 -3.90
CA LEU A 61 -9.53 5.99 -4.87
C LEU A 61 -10.87 6.26 -5.58
N VAL A 62 -11.49 5.21 -6.13
CA VAL A 62 -12.74 5.33 -6.90
C VAL A 62 -13.85 5.90 -6.02
N THR A 63 -14.03 5.38 -4.82
CA THR A 63 -15.05 5.88 -3.89
C THR A 63 -14.74 7.30 -3.42
N GLY A 64 -13.47 7.65 -3.22
CA GLY A 64 -13.04 9.01 -2.88
C GLY A 64 -13.43 10.02 -3.95
N ILE A 65 -13.08 9.73 -5.21
CA ILE A 65 -13.42 10.57 -6.37
C ILE A 65 -14.94 10.69 -6.54
N LEU A 66 -15.67 9.57 -6.44
CA LEU A 66 -17.14 9.58 -6.54
C LEU A 66 -17.78 10.48 -5.47
N MET A 67 -17.29 10.44 -4.22
CA MET A 67 -17.76 11.34 -3.18
C MET A 67 -17.46 12.81 -3.51
N GLY A 68 -16.29 13.11 -4.07
CA GLY A 68 -15.95 14.45 -4.57
C GLY A 68 -16.85 14.93 -5.71
N ILE A 69 -17.21 14.04 -6.65
CA ILE A 69 -18.12 14.38 -7.76
C ILE A 69 -19.54 14.66 -7.22
N LEU A 70 -20.02 13.88 -6.26
CA LEU A 70 -21.34 14.07 -5.65
C LEU A 70 -21.39 15.28 -4.71
N ASN A 71 -20.26 15.66 -4.11
CA ASN A 71 -20.11 16.84 -3.27
C ASN A 71 -18.89 17.64 -3.72
N THR A 72 -19.07 18.46 -4.75
CA THR A 72 -17.99 19.21 -5.41
C THR A 72 -17.29 20.20 -4.48
N SER A 73 -17.91 20.58 -3.36
CA SER A 73 -17.26 21.41 -2.33
C SER A 73 -15.99 20.77 -1.76
N LEU A 74 -15.89 19.44 -1.77
CA LEU A 74 -14.71 18.70 -1.31
C LEU A 74 -13.44 19.05 -2.10
N PHE A 75 -13.56 19.37 -3.39
CA PHE A 75 -12.40 19.78 -4.20
C PHE A 75 -11.82 21.14 -3.80
N TYR A 76 -12.52 21.92 -2.96
CA TYR A 76 -12.02 23.16 -2.37
C TYR A 76 -11.49 22.95 -0.95
N MET A 77 -11.72 21.76 -0.36
CA MET A 77 -11.23 21.43 0.97
C MET A 77 -9.77 20.98 0.89
N GLY A 78 -8.87 21.75 1.50
CA GLY A 78 -7.43 21.48 1.45
C GLY A 78 -7.06 20.05 1.85
N TRP A 79 -7.67 19.52 2.92
CA TRP A 79 -7.41 18.15 3.39
C TRP A 79 -7.77 17.06 2.36
N TYR A 80 -8.86 17.26 1.61
CA TYR A 80 -9.32 16.31 0.59
C TYR A 80 -8.37 16.35 -0.61
N VAL A 81 -8.03 17.55 -1.10
CA VAL A 81 -7.10 17.73 -2.23
C VAL A 81 -5.71 17.20 -1.88
N THR A 82 -5.19 17.52 -0.69
CA THR A 82 -3.91 16.99 -0.21
C THR A 82 -3.93 15.47 -0.14
N SER A 83 -5.00 14.86 0.39
CA SER A 83 -5.13 13.40 0.45
C SER A 83 -5.13 12.77 -0.93
N LEU A 84 -5.85 13.35 -1.90
CA LEU A 84 -5.90 12.87 -3.27
C LEU A 84 -4.52 12.95 -3.96
N ILE A 85 -3.81 14.07 -3.81
CA ILE A 85 -2.45 14.24 -4.36
C ILE A 85 -1.50 13.22 -3.75
N LEU A 86 -1.51 13.08 -2.43
CA LEU A 86 -0.69 12.09 -1.72
C LEU A 86 -1.00 10.66 -2.18
N PHE A 87 -2.27 10.34 -2.41
CA PHE A 87 -2.69 9.04 -2.92
C PHE A 87 -2.13 8.79 -4.33
N LEU A 88 -2.19 9.78 -5.23
CA LEU A 88 -1.62 9.66 -6.58
C LEU A 88 -0.10 9.51 -6.55
N ILE A 89 0.59 10.18 -5.63
CA ILE A 89 2.03 9.99 -5.41
C ILE A 89 2.30 8.55 -4.97
N ALA A 90 1.59 8.05 -3.96
CA ALA A 90 1.74 6.66 -3.49
C ALA A 90 1.47 5.65 -4.62
N LEU A 91 0.41 5.86 -5.41
CA LEU A 91 0.10 5.03 -6.57
C LEU A 91 1.24 5.02 -7.60
N ALA A 92 1.84 6.18 -7.89
CA ALA A 92 2.96 6.30 -8.79
C ALA A 92 4.25 5.63 -8.26
N MET A 93 4.43 5.58 -6.93
CA MET A 93 5.57 4.87 -6.31
C MET A 93 5.60 3.37 -6.65
N GLY A 94 4.45 2.74 -6.88
CA GLY A 94 4.34 1.34 -7.31
C GLY A 94 5.22 1.01 -8.52
N PRO A 95 4.89 1.51 -9.72
CA PRO A 95 5.68 1.26 -10.92
C PRO A 95 7.03 2.00 -10.94
N LEU A 96 7.13 3.21 -10.37
CA LEU A 96 8.32 4.05 -10.51
C LEU A 96 9.41 3.75 -9.49
N ALA A 97 9.07 3.35 -8.27
CA ALA A 97 10.02 3.16 -7.19
C ALA A 97 10.11 1.71 -6.69
N LEU A 98 8.97 1.05 -6.45
CA LEU A 98 8.91 -0.26 -5.80
C LEU A 98 9.17 -1.40 -6.78
N SER A 99 8.59 -1.34 -7.99
CA SER A 99 8.78 -2.37 -9.02
C SER A 99 10.25 -2.55 -9.43
N PRO A 100 11.02 -1.49 -9.76
CA PRO A 100 12.43 -1.62 -10.12
C PRO A 100 13.28 -2.22 -8.99
N ARG A 101 12.99 -1.87 -7.73
CA ARG A 101 13.71 -2.38 -6.54
C ARG A 101 13.34 -3.82 -6.18
N SER A 102 12.12 -4.24 -6.52
CA SER A 102 11.65 -5.61 -6.27
C SER A 102 12.17 -6.64 -7.29
N LYS A 103 12.45 -6.22 -8.53
CA LYS A 103 12.97 -7.09 -9.60
C LYS A 103 14.26 -7.83 -9.24
N PRO A 104 15.35 -7.18 -8.78
CA PRO A 104 16.59 -7.88 -8.44
C PRO A 104 16.41 -8.87 -7.28
N ILE A 105 15.58 -8.53 -6.29
CA ILE A 105 15.25 -9.45 -5.19
C ILE A 105 14.53 -10.69 -5.72
N LYS A 106 13.51 -10.52 -6.59
CA LYS A 106 12.81 -11.64 -7.20
C LYS A 106 13.72 -12.53 -8.05
N ALA A 107 14.71 -11.94 -8.72
CA ALA A 107 15.72 -12.69 -9.46
C ALA A 107 16.60 -13.51 -8.50
N LEU A 108 17.11 -12.89 -7.43
CA LEU A 108 17.92 -13.55 -6.40
C LEU A 108 17.20 -14.73 -5.75
N LEU A 109 15.92 -14.55 -5.40
CA LEU A 109 15.09 -15.60 -4.79
C LEU A 109 14.91 -16.83 -5.68
N LYS A 110 14.95 -16.63 -7.02
CA LYS A 110 14.80 -17.71 -8.01
C LYS A 110 16.13 -18.38 -8.35
N SER A 111 17.22 -17.62 -8.44
CA SER A 111 18.52 -18.11 -8.90
C SER A 111 19.34 -18.78 -7.78
N HIS A 112 19.21 -18.29 -6.54
CA HIS A 112 19.96 -18.85 -5.43
C HIS A 112 19.37 -20.22 -5.02
N GLN A 113 20.21 -21.25 -4.92
CA GLN A 113 19.80 -22.63 -4.58
C GLN A 113 20.17 -23.05 -3.14
N GLY A 114 21.00 -22.27 -2.45
CA GLY A 114 21.34 -22.51 -1.04
C GLY A 114 20.23 -22.12 -0.07
N GLU A 115 20.36 -22.56 1.18
CA GLU A 115 19.45 -22.19 2.28
C GLU A 115 19.87 -20.92 3.02
N ASN A 116 21.15 -20.53 2.92
CA ASN A 116 21.62 -19.29 3.53
C ASN A 116 21.13 -18.08 2.72
N ILE A 117 20.70 -17.04 3.41
CA ILE A 117 20.30 -15.79 2.77
C ILE A 117 21.58 -15.04 2.32
N PRO A 118 21.76 -14.76 1.01
CA PRO A 118 22.96 -14.09 0.51
C PRO A 118 23.09 -12.66 1.05
N ASP A 119 24.31 -12.18 1.31
CA ASP A 119 24.53 -10.83 1.86
C ASP A 119 23.97 -9.71 0.96
N GLU A 120 23.99 -9.91 -0.37
CA GLU A 120 23.41 -8.98 -1.35
C GLU A 120 21.90 -8.73 -1.10
N TYR A 121 21.18 -9.72 -0.56
CA TYR A 121 19.76 -9.60 -0.22
C TYR A 121 19.51 -8.44 0.74
N TYR A 122 20.34 -8.27 1.76
CA TYR A 122 20.14 -7.24 2.79
C TYR A 122 20.30 -5.83 2.22
N GLY A 123 21.24 -5.64 1.28
CA GLY A 123 21.41 -4.37 0.58
C GLY A 123 20.22 -4.02 -0.31
N LEU A 124 19.71 -5.01 -1.05
CA LEU A 124 18.55 -4.83 -1.94
C LEU A 124 17.25 -4.61 -1.15
N SER A 125 17.00 -5.43 -0.12
CA SER A 125 15.80 -5.36 0.70
C SER A 125 15.72 -4.06 1.50
N ARG A 126 16.84 -3.55 2.03
CA ARG A 126 16.87 -2.24 2.71
C ARG A 126 16.38 -1.11 1.81
N LYS A 127 16.81 -1.07 0.54
CA LYS A 127 16.38 -0.06 -0.43
C LYS A 127 14.89 -0.18 -0.75
N LEU A 128 14.39 -1.41 -0.92
CA LEU A 128 12.96 -1.64 -1.15
C LEU A 128 12.13 -1.22 0.06
N PHE A 129 12.50 -1.68 1.25
CA PHE A 129 11.76 -1.43 2.49
C PHE A 129 11.73 0.04 2.85
N MET A 130 12.79 0.80 2.55
CA MET A 130 12.76 2.26 2.74
C MET A 130 11.66 2.93 1.90
N CYS A 131 11.49 2.54 0.64
CA CYS A 131 10.39 3.04 -0.19
C CYS A 131 9.02 2.61 0.37
N GLU A 132 8.88 1.38 0.84
CA GLU A 132 7.63 0.88 1.44
C GLU A 132 7.29 1.63 2.75
N TYR A 133 8.29 1.98 3.56
CA TYR A 133 8.05 2.78 4.78
C TYR A 133 7.63 4.21 4.46
N ILE A 134 8.21 4.81 3.41
CA ILE A 134 7.77 6.13 2.94
C ILE A 134 6.32 6.05 2.45
N GLU A 135 5.98 5.04 1.64
CA GLU A 135 4.62 4.80 1.16
C GLU A 135 3.63 4.62 2.32
N ASN A 136 3.97 3.78 3.30
CA ASN A 136 3.16 3.60 4.51
C ASN A 136 3.02 4.90 5.31
N GLY A 137 4.07 5.72 5.39
CA GLY A 137 4.01 7.05 5.99
C GLY A 137 3.01 7.97 5.28
N ILE A 138 2.99 7.96 3.95
CA ILE A 138 2.00 8.68 3.14
C ILE A 138 0.58 8.20 3.47
N PHE A 139 0.35 6.89 3.53
CA PHE A 139 -0.98 6.35 3.87
C PHE A 139 -1.42 6.69 5.30
N ILE A 140 -0.50 6.74 6.27
CA ILE A 140 -0.81 7.21 7.63
C ILE A 140 -1.28 8.67 7.60
N ILE A 141 -0.62 9.54 6.82
CA ILE A 141 -1.03 10.94 6.67
C ILE A 141 -2.43 11.02 6.04
N ILE A 142 -2.68 10.28 4.96
CA ILE A 142 -4.00 10.24 4.30
C ILE A 142 -5.09 9.79 5.28
N ILE A 143 -4.88 8.67 5.98
CA ILE A 143 -5.85 8.15 6.97
C ILE A 143 -6.07 9.16 8.09
N SER A 144 -5.01 9.84 8.56
CA SER A 144 -5.13 10.88 9.58
C SER A 144 -5.97 12.05 9.12
N LEU A 145 -5.79 12.52 7.88
CA LEU A 145 -6.61 13.57 7.28
C LEU A 145 -8.08 13.15 7.19
N MET A 146 -8.36 11.90 6.81
CA MET A 146 -9.72 11.36 6.74
C MET A 146 -10.40 11.27 8.12
N ILE A 147 -9.66 10.92 9.18
CA ILE A 147 -10.22 10.78 10.53
C ILE A 147 -10.44 12.15 11.18
N LEU A 148 -9.47 13.06 11.06
CA LEU A 148 -9.49 14.37 11.75
C LEU A 148 -10.39 15.39 11.08
N LYS A 149 -10.63 15.25 9.78
CA LYS A 149 -11.58 16.06 9.01
C LYS A 149 -12.54 15.13 8.27
N PRO A 150 -13.40 14.40 9.01
CA PRO A 150 -14.32 13.46 8.40
C PRO A 150 -15.44 14.27 7.75
N PHE A 151 -15.32 14.48 6.44
CA PHE A 151 -16.34 15.04 5.53
C PHE A 151 -16.60 16.54 5.68
#